data_AF-D3AHW5-F1
#
_entry.id   AF-D3AHW5-F1
#
_cell.length_a   1.000
_cell.length_b   1.000
_cell.length_c   1.000
_cell.angle_alpha   90.00
_cell.angle_beta   90.00
_cell.angle_gamma   90.00
#
_symmetry.space_group_name_H-M   'P 1'
#
loop_
_entity.id
_entity.type
_entity.pdbx_description
1 polymer ?
#
loop_
_entity_poly.entity_id
_entity_poly.type
_entity_poly.pdbx_seq_one_letter_code
_entity_poly.pdbx_strand_id
1 'polypeptide(L)'
;MLPRLNKYYLGFYRDKTLCGVVTLGWGTQPLQTIRKLFSDHALQTKDYLEIGKMCFLPSENGNGHFGSLALSALIKWVRQETDCLFLYTLADGIMGKCGYVYQAANFRYMGHFLTSVYRDAETREKIHPRSAGLLLKENAELDGKKARHWLTHDFCTMKGIEKIDGRMFRYIYPLNKKAKNIMRQYPQYQSLSYPKDRDLFFRVRIGDRQYQTIAPPQFDRDVCRYNPQKFDRMEVTDHERPLEAP
;
A
#
# COMPACT_ATOMS: atom_id res chain seq x y z
N MET A 1 -5.79 8.87 6.87
CA MET A 1 -6.65 9.00 5.67
C MET A 1 -6.68 7.69 4.86
N LEU A 2 -7.87 7.28 4.39
CA LEU A 2 -8.07 6.16 3.45
C LEU A 2 -8.31 6.72 2.03
N PRO A 3 -7.89 6.01 0.95
CA PRO A 3 -8.20 6.46 -0.41
C PRO A 3 -9.73 6.56 -0.63
N ARG A 4 -10.18 7.65 -1.27
CA ARG A 4 -11.60 7.81 -1.68
C ARG A 4 -12.09 6.74 -2.67
N LEU A 5 -11.15 6.03 -3.30
CA LEU A 5 -11.41 4.95 -4.25
C LEU A 5 -11.69 3.61 -3.57
N ASN A 6 -11.58 3.52 -2.24
CA ASN A 6 -12.03 2.35 -1.49
C ASN A 6 -13.53 2.15 -1.70
N LYS A 7 -13.93 0.90 -1.97
CA LYS A 7 -15.31 0.49 -2.24
C LYS A 7 -15.88 -0.40 -1.16
N TYR A 8 -15.06 -1.29 -0.59
CA TYR A 8 -15.50 -2.24 0.42
C TYR A 8 -14.64 -2.12 1.68
N TYR A 9 -15.28 -2.28 2.82
CA TYR A 9 -14.69 -2.28 4.16
C TYR A 9 -15.19 -3.54 4.84
N LEU A 10 -14.30 -4.51 5.03
CA LEU A 10 -14.65 -5.85 5.50
C LEU A 10 -13.94 -6.16 6.82
N GLY A 11 -14.62 -6.90 7.68
CA GLY A 11 -14.06 -7.43 8.93
C GLY A 11 -13.80 -8.93 8.84
N PHE A 12 -12.71 -9.39 9.46
CA PHE A 12 -12.43 -10.81 9.68
C PHE A 12 -12.88 -11.18 11.10
N TYR A 13 -13.80 -12.13 11.20
CA TYR A 13 -14.35 -12.56 12.48
C TYR A 13 -13.95 -14.00 12.83
N ARG A 14 -13.57 -14.22 14.08
CA ARG A 14 -13.45 -15.56 14.70
C ARG A 14 -14.32 -15.58 15.95
N ASP A 15 -15.27 -16.51 16.03
CA ASP A 15 -16.19 -16.64 17.17
C ASP A 15 -16.85 -15.30 17.56
N LYS A 16 -17.38 -14.58 16.56
CA LYS A 16 -17.98 -13.24 16.68
C LYS A 16 -17.04 -12.11 17.12
N THR A 17 -15.75 -12.39 17.32
CA THR A 17 -14.73 -11.39 17.63
C THR A 17 -14.14 -10.81 16.34
N LEU A 18 -14.10 -9.48 16.22
CA LEU A 18 -13.45 -8.80 15.10
C LEU A 18 -11.92 -8.88 15.26
N CYS A 19 -11.30 -9.78 14.49
CA CYS A 19 -9.87 -10.06 14.54
C CYS A 19 -9.04 -9.21 13.58
N GLY A 20 -9.67 -8.52 12.64
CA GLY A 20 -8.99 -7.65 11.70
C GLY A 20 -9.91 -7.02 10.68
N VAL A 21 -9.37 -6.08 9.91
CA VAL A 21 -10.11 -5.34 8.89
C VAL A 21 -9.31 -5.23 7.60
N VAL A 22 -10.02 -5.13 6.49
CA VAL A 22 -9.44 -4.89 5.16
C VAL A 22 -10.27 -3.92 4.35
N THR A 23 -9.59 -3.07 3.57
CA THR A 23 -10.23 -2.22 2.57
C THR A 23 -9.93 -2.72 1.16
N LEU A 24 -10.96 -2.85 0.34
CA LEU A 24 -10.82 -3.15 -1.09
C LEU A 24 -11.24 -1.95 -1.93
N GLY A 25 -10.49 -1.68 -3.00
CA GLY A 25 -10.78 -0.62 -3.95
C GLY A 25 -9.63 -0.48 -4.93
N TRP A 26 -9.08 0.73 -5.03
CA TRP A 26 -7.93 0.98 -5.90
C TRP A 26 -6.94 1.99 -5.31
N GLY A 27 -5.66 1.84 -5.71
CA GLY A 27 -4.63 2.86 -5.54
C GLY A 27 -4.85 4.10 -6.42
N THR A 28 -3.82 4.94 -6.54
CA THR A 28 -3.92 6.28 -7.14
C THR A 28 -4.03 6.28 -8.67
N GLN A 29 -3.59 5.22 -9.34
CA GLN A 29 -3.58 5.10 -10.81
C GLN A 29 -4.13 3.74 -11.24
N PRO A 30 -5.45 3.49 -11.03
CA PRO A 30 -6.03 2.17 -11.16
C PRO A 30 -5.88 1.57 -12.56
N LEU A 31 -6.21 2.35 -13.60
CA LEU A 31 -6.19 1.88 -14.98
C LEU A 31 -4.77 1.61 -15.47
N GLN A 32 -3.84 2.50 -15.12
CA GLN A 32 -2.43 2.32 -15.49
C GLN A 32 -1.81 1.11 -14.81
N THR A 33 -2.19 0.83 -13.55
CA THR A 33 -1.65 -0.30 -12.79
C THR A 33 -1.95 -1.62 -13.49
N ILE A 34 -3.22 -1.88 -13.84
CA ILE A 34 -3.60 -3.15 -14.46
C ILE A 34 -3.08 -3.28 -15.90
N ARG A 35 -3.08 -2.19 -16.68
CA ARG A 35 -2.53 -2.17 -18.04
C ARG A 35 -1.02 -2.34 -18.07
N LYS A 36 -0.31 -1.87 -17.04
CA LYS A 36 1.13 -2.11 -16.91
C LYS A 36 1.45 -3.59 -16.64
N LEU A 37 0.57 -4.28 -15.93
CA LEU A 37 0.74 -5.70 -15.65
C LEU A 37 0.40 -6.57 -16.86
N PHE A 38 -0.66 -6.19 -17.60
CA PHE A 38 -1.19 -6.96 -18.73
C PHE A 38 -1.37 -6.06 -19.96
N SER A 39 -0.27 -5.68 -20.59
CA SER A 39 -0.22 -4.69 -21.68
C SER A 39 -1.01 -5.08 -22.93
N ASP A 40 -1.10 -6.38 -23.19
CA ASP A 40 -1.71 -6.94 -24.41
C ASP A 40 -3.18 -7.28 -24.22
N HIS A 41 -3.73 -6.96 -23.04
CA HIS A 41 -5.14 -7.13 -22.72
C HIS A 41 -5.77 -5.77 -22.41
N ALA A 42 -6.95 -5.52 -22.97
CA ALA A 42 -7.70 -4.27 -22.77
C ALA A 42 -8.42 -4.21 -21.41
N LEU A 43 -7.72 -4.55 -20.32
CA LEU A 43 -8.27 -4.56 -18.97
C LEU A 43 -8.62 -3.13 -18.49
N GLN A 44 -9.67 -3.08 -17.70
CA GLN A 44 -10.28 -1.88 -17.12
C GLN A 44 -10.18 -1.92 -15.59
N THR A 45 -10.48 -0.80 -14.95
CA THR A 45 -10.43 -0.69 -13.48
C THR A 45 -11.39 -1.66 -12.80
N LYS A 46 -12.56 -1.93 -13.40
CA LYS A 46 -13.55 -2.90 -12.89
C LYS A 46 -13.08 -4.35 -12.90
N ASP A 47 -12.02 -4.69 -13.63
CA ASP A 47 -11.57 -6.07 -13.76
C ASP A 47 -10.74 -6.54 -12.57
N TYR A 48 -10.44 -5.66 -11.60
CA TYR A 48 -9.71 -6.04 -10.40
C TYR A 48 -10.06 -5.15 -9.21
N LEU A 49 -9.82 -5.70 -8.01
CA LEU A 49 -9.77 -4.94 -6.76
C LEU A 49 -8.37 -5.01 -6.16
N GLU A 50 -7.99 -3.97 -5.43
CA GLU A 50 -6.74 -3.87 -4.69
C GLU A 50 -7.00 -3.97 -3.18
N ILE A 51 -6.22 -4.80 -2.48
CA ILE A 51 -6.10 -4.77 -1.03
C ILE A 51 -5.26 -3.54 -0.66
N GLY A 52 -5.92 -2.49 -0.16
CA GLY A 52 -5.30 -1.21 0.17
C GLY A 52 -4.68 -1.18 1.57
N LYS A 53 -5.51 -1.33 2.61
CA LYS A 53 -5.07 -1.51 3.98
C LYS A 53 -5.65 -2.80 4.53
N MET A 54 -4.81 -3.53 5.24
CA MET A 54 -5.20 -4.74 5.96
C MET A 54 -4.44 -4.74 7.28
N CYS A 55 -5.15 -4.87 8.38
CA CYS A 55 -4.56 -4.98 9.71
C CYS A 55 -5.32 -6.00 10.55
N PHE A 56 -4.60 -6.63 11.45
CA PHE A 56 -5.13 -7.63 12.37
C PHE A 56 -4.82 -7.20 13.80
N LEU A 57 -5.58 -7.74 14.75
CA LEU A 57 -5.26 -7.60 16.17
C LEU A 57 -3.81 -8.06 16.44
N PRO A 58 -3.10 -7.47 17.42
CA PRO A 58 -1.76 -7.90 17.78
C PRO A 58 -1.64 -9.41 18.04
N SER A 59 -2.63 -10.02 18.69
CA SER A 59 -2.70 -11.46 18.97
C SER A 59 -2.73 -12.34 17.71
N GLU A 60 -3.16 -11.79 16.59
CA GLU A 60 -3.27 -12.49 15.31
C GLU A 60 -2.09 -12.20 14.37
N ASN A 61 -1.17 -11.32 14.77
CA ASN A 61 0.05 -11.06 14.03
C ASN A 61 1.17 -11.99 14.51
N GLY A 62 2.05 -12.42 13.58
CA GLY A 62 3.24 -13.21 13.92
C GLY A 62 2.99 -14.70 14.24
N ASN A 63 1.73 -15.16 14.29
CA ASN A 63 1.40 -16.56 14.56
C ASN A 63 1.59 -17.51 13.35
N GLY A 64 2.04 -16.99 12.22
CA GLY A 64 2.39 -17.76 11.01
C GLY A 64 1.22 -18.27 10.16
N HIS A 65 -0.04 -18.17 10.60
CA HIS A 65 -1.17 -18.79 9.90
C HIS A 65 -2.38 -17.87 9.68
N PHE A 66 -2.69 -16.97 10.62
CA PHE A 66 -3.92 -16.17 10.56
C PHE A 66 -4.01 -15.31 9.29
N GLY A 67 -2.91 -14.68 8.88
CA GLY A 67 -2.90 -13.85 7.67
C GLY A 67 -3.28 -14.63 6.41
N SER A 68 -2.84 -15.88 6.29
CA SER A 68 -3.20 -16.76 5.15
C SER A 68 -4.67 -17.20 5.22
N LEU A 69 -5.20 -17.47 6.41
CA LEU A 69 -6.63 -17.77 6.61
C LEU A 69 -7.51 -16.57 6.26
N ALA A 70 -7.14 -15.37 6.71
CA ALA A 70 -7.83 -14.13 6.40
C ALA A 70 -7.84 -13.87 4.88
N LEU A 71 -6.70 -14.04 4.20
CA LEU A 71 -6.64 -13.91 2.74
C LEU A 71 -7.48 -14.98 2.02
N SER A 72 -7.52 -16.21 2.52
CA SER A 72 -8.38 -17.27 1.96
C SER A 72 -9.87 -16.90 2.05
N ALA A 73 -10.32 -16.45 3.22
CA ALA A 73 -11.68 -15.96 3.43
C ALA A 73 -11.99 -14.75 2.54
N LEU A 74 -11.05 -13.81 2.42
CA LEU A 74 -11.18 -12.64 1.55
C LEU A 74 -11.32 -13.05 0.08
N ILE A 75 -10.48 -13.95 -0.42
CA ILE A 75 -10.54 -14.45 -1.81
C ILE A 75 -11.88 -15.12 -2.07
N LYS A 76 -12.40 -15.91 -1.11
CA LYS A 76 -13.71 -16.54 -1.21
C LYS A 76 -14.80 -15.47 -1.34
N TRP A 77 -14.80 -14.48 -0.45
CA TRP A 77 -15.76 -13.38 -0.49
C TRP A 77 -15.70 -12.61 -1.81
N VAL A 78 -14.49 -12.23 -2.28
CA VAL A 78 -14.34 -11.48 -3.55
C VAL A 78 -14.86 -12.28 -4.75
N ARG A 79 -14.68 -13.61 -4.75
CA ARG A 79 -15.25 -14.49 -5.79
C ARG A 79 -16.76 -14.58 -5.76
N GLN A 80 -17.37 -14.46 -4.59
CA GLN A 80 -18.83 -14.60 -4.41
C GLN A 80 -19.55 -13.28 -4.67
N GLU A 81 -18.97 -12.16 -4.24
CA GLU A 81 -19.62 -10.86 -4.22
C GLU A 81 -19.18 -9.93 -5.36
N THR A 82 -18.24 -10.36 -6.22
CA THR A 82 -17.72 -9.53 -7.30
C THR A 82 -17.42 -10.33 -8.56
N ASP A 83 -17.55 -9.69 -9.72
CA ASP A 83 -17.16 -10.24 -11.03
C ASP A 83 -15.68 -9.97 -11.39
N CYS A 84 -14.86 -9.56 -10.42
CA CYS A 84 -13.47 -9.20 -10.68
C CYS A 84 -12.67 -10.39 -11.22
N LEU A 85 -11.75 -10.12 -12.14
CA LEU A 85 -10.80 -11.11 -12.64
C LEU A 85 -9.65 -11.31 -11.65
N PHE A 86 -9.20 -10.22 -11.02
CA PHE A 86 -8.01 -10.24 -10.18
C PHE A 86 -8.20 -9.60 -8.81
N LEU A 87 -7.47 -10.11 -7.82
CA LEU A 87 -7.21 -9.44 -6.55
C LEU A 87 -5.73 -9.03 -6.52
N TYR A 88 -5.47 -7.74 -6.45
CA TYR A 88 -4.14 -7.14 -6.50
C TYR A 88 -3.72 -6.60 -5.14
N THR A 89 -2.43 -6.52 -4.88
CA THR A 89 -1.89 -5.84 -3.69
C THR A 89 -0.42 -5.49 -3.85
N LEU A 90 0.05 -4.61 -2.97
CA LEU A 90 1.43 -4.16 -2.87
C LEU A 90 2.01 -4.55 -1.52
N ALA A 91 3.18 -5.19 -1.51
CA ALA A 91 3.98 -5.28 -0.30
C ALA A 91 4.93 -4.07 -0.22
N ASP A 92 4.85 -3.37 0.92
CA ASP A 92 5.57 -2.12 1.17
C ASP A 92 7.04 -2.40 1.53
N GLY A 93 7.86 -2.71 0.51
CA GLY A 93 9.29 -3.01 0.68
C GLY A 93 10.08 -1.84 1.27
N ILE A 94 9.65 -0.59 1.09
CA ILE A 94 10.26 0.55 1.77
C ILE A 94 10.05 0.50 3.30
N MET A 95 9.08 -0.28 3.78
CA MET A 95 8.86 -0.60 5.19
C MET A 95 9.45 -1.96 5.59
N GLY A 96 10.37 -2.51 4.80
CA GLY A 96 11.02 -3.79 5.07
C GLY A 96 10.13 -5.02 4.80
N LYS A 97 9.05 -4.88 4.03
CA LYS A 97 8.10 -5.97 3.79
C LYS A 97 8.25 -6.56 2.39
N CYS A 98 8.65 -7.82 2.32
CA CYS A 98 8.69 -8.57 1.05
C CYS A 98 7.35 -9.23 0.69
N GLY A 99 6.36 -9.23 1.60
CA GLY A 99 5.02 -9.73 1.32
C GLY A 99 4.82 -11.22 1.58
N TYR A 100 5.51 -11.81 2.56
CA TYR A 100 5.42 -13.24 2.90
C TYR A 100 3.99 -13.77 3.01
N VAL A 101 3.06 -13.00 3.59
CA VAL A 101 1.66 -13.41 3.71
C VAL A 101 0.99 -13.63 2.34
N TYR A 102 1.32 -12.82 1.34
CA TYR A 102 0.80 -12.97 -0.02
C TYR A 102 1.43 -14.16 -0.73
N GLN A 103 2.73 -14.39 -0.50
CA GLN A 103 3.44 -15.57 -1.03
C GLN A 103 2.80 -16.86 -0.49
N ALA A 104 2.56 -16.93 0.82
CA ALA A 104 1.93 -18.07 1.47
C ALA A 104 0.47 -18.27 1.04
N ALA A 105 -0.24 -17.20 0.71
CA ALA A 105 -1.61 -17.23 0.20
C ALA A 105 -1.72 -17.44 -1.33
N ASN A 106 -0.65 -17.88 -1.99
CA ASN A 106 -0.60 -18.19 -3.43
C ASN A 106 -0.85 -16.99 -4.36
N PHE A 107 -0.59 -15.75 -3.92
CA PHE A 107 -0.52 -14.62 -4.83
C PHE A 107 0.75 -14.74 -5.68
N ARG A 108 0.62 -14.50 -6.99
CA ARG A 108 1.76 -14.44 -7.91
C ARG A 108 2.51 -13.13 -7.74
N TYR A 109 3.83 -13.20 -7.63
CA TYR A 109 4.69 -12.02 -7.70
C TYR A 109 4.82 -11.50 -9.14
N MET A 110 4.63 -10.19 -9.31
CA MET A 110 4.54 -9.52 -10.62
C MET A 110 5.65 -8.45 -10.79
N GLY A 111 6.79 -8.68 -10.15
CA GLY A 111 7.91 -7.73 -10.14
C GLY A 111 7.74 -6.57 -9.14
N HIS A 112 8.64 -5.61 -9.21
CA HIS A 112 8.68 -4.47 -8.30
C HIS A 112 8.86 -3.14 -9.05
N PHE A 113 8.75 -2.04 -8.31
CA PHE A 113 9.13 -0.71 -8.77
C PHE A 113 9.66 0.11 -7.59
N LEU A 114 10.40 1.17 -7.90
CA LEU A 114 10.85 2.11 -6.87
C LEU A 114 9.70 3.03 -6.45
N THR A 115 9.58 3.26 -5.16
CA THR A 115 8.75 4.27 -4.52
C THR A 115 9.63 5.20 -3.69
N SER A 116 9.13 6.39 -3.37
CA SER A 116 9.80 7.35 -2.52
C SER A 116 8.94 7.73 -1.32
N VAL A 117 9.57 7.92 -0.17
CA VAL A 117 8.99 8.57 1.01
C VAL A 117 9.95 9.62 1.52
N TYR A 118 9.42 10.54 2.33
CA TYR A 118 10.23 11.46 3.09
C TYR A 118 10.36 10.97 4.53
N ARG A 119 11.45 11.33 5.20
CA ARG A 119 11.67 11.07 6.63
C ARG A 119 12.24 12.31 7.29
N ASP A 120 11.68 12.71 8.41
CA ASP A 120 12.28 13.71 9.27
C ASP A 120 13.54 13.14 9.94
N ALA A 121 14.70 13.78 9.78
CA ALA A 121 15.97 13.22 10.25
C ALA A 121 16.08 13.17 11.78
N GLU A 122 15.43 14.12 12.47
CA GLU A 122 15.42 14.24 13.92
C GLU A 122 14.46 13.23 14.55
N THR A 123 13.17 13.32 14.20
CA THR A 123 12.10 12.51 14.83
C THR A 123 11.89 11.15 14.18
N ARG A 124 12.48 10.92 13.00
CA ARG A 124 12.30 9.71 12.19
C ARG A 124 10.86 9.51 11.69
N GLU A 125 9.99 10.53 11.78
CA GLU A 125 8.62 10.46 11.26
C GLU A 125 8.64 10.13 9.76
N LYS A 126 7.85 9.14 9.35
CA LYS A 126 7.59 8.85 7.92
C LYS A 126 6.60 9.86 7.35
N ILE A 127 7.02 10.59 6.33
CA ILE A 127 6.18 11.57 5.62
C ILE A 127 5.86 11.04 4.23
N HIS A 128 4.59 10.71 3.99
CA HIS A 128 4.16 10.24 2.68
C HIS A 128 4.07 11.42 1.69
N PRO A 129 4.52 11.29 0.43
CA PRO A 129 4.45 12.39 -0.53
C PRO A 129 3.04 12.98 -0.73
N ARG A 130 2.01 12.17 -0.50
CA ARG A 130 0.59 12.58 -0.57
C ARG A 130 0.08 13.34 0.64
N SER A 131 0.76 13.28 1.78
CA SER A 131 0.42 14.06 2.98
C SER A 131 1.35 15.25 3.19
N ALA A 132 2.45 15.36 2.42
CA ALA A 132 3.39 16.48 2.43
C ALA A 132 2.84 17.79 1.82
N GLY A 133 1.53 18.00 1.75
CA GLY A 133 0.92 19.13 1.05
C GLY A 133 1.38 20.50 1.57
N LEU A 134 1.50 20.66 2.89
CA LEU A 134 1.98 21.89 3.51
C LEU A 134 3.46 22.15 3.17
N LEU A 135 4.30 21.11 3.28
CA LEU A 135 5.72 21.18 2.90
C LEU A 135 5.90 21.51 1.42
N LEU A 136 5.05 20.97 0.54
CA LEU A 136 5.08 21.26 -0.89
C LEU A 136 4.71 22.72 -1.19
N LYS A 137 3.77 23.30 -0.42
CA LYS A 137 3.39 24.70 -0.54
C LYS A 137 4.53 25.61 -0.10
N GLU A 138 5.10 25.35 1.07
CA GLU A 138 6.25 26.10 1.59
C GLU A 138 7.46 26.04 0.63
N ASN A 139 7.79 24.85 0.13
CA ASN A 139 8.84 24.66 -0.85
C ASN A 139 8.57 25.43 -2.16
N ALA A 140 7.31 25.49 -2.61
CA ALA A 140 6.95 26.25 -3.81
C ALA A 140 7.09 27.77 -3.59
N GLU A 141 6.70 28.28 -2.41
CA GLU A 141 6.86 29.69 -2.04
C GLU A 141 8.34 30.11 -2.01
N LEU A 142 9.21 29.29 -1.41
CA LEU A 142 10.66 29.54 -1.38
C LEU A 142 11.29 29.55 -2.77
N ASP A 143 10.81 28.69 -3.68
CA ASP A 143 11.27 28.65 -5.07
C ASP A 143 10.65 29.74 -5.96
N GLY A 144 9.74 30.56 -5.45
CA GLY A 144 8.96 31.52 -6.25
C GLY A 144 8.06 30.84 -7.30
N LYS A 145 7.61 29.60 -7.05
CA LYS A 145 6.79 28.81 -7.97
C LYS A 145 5.36 28.69 -7.49
N LYS A 146 4.43 28.61 -8.45
CA LYS A 146 3.00 28.42 -8.16
C LYS A 146 2.71 27.11 -7.41
N ALA A 147 3.42 26.02 -7.73
CA ALA A 147 3.24 24.73 -7.09
C ALA A 147 4.47 23.81 -7.28
N ARG A 148 4.61 22.85 -6.37
CA ARG A 148 5.54 21.73 -6.46
C ARG A 148 4.80 20.42 -6.20
N HIS A 149 5.21 19.34 -6.88
CA HIS A 149 4.69 17.99 -6.67
C HIS A 149 5.65 17.08 -5.88
N TRP A 150 6.90 17.52 -5.74
CA TRP A 150 7.95 16.88 -4.95
C TRP A 150 8.79 17.97 -4.26
N LEU A 151 9.27 17.69 -3.05
CA LEU A 151 10.23 18.54 -2.34
C LEU A 151 11.58 18.54 -3.07
N THR A 152 12.15 19.73 -3.25
CA THR A 152 13.49 19.91 -3.82
C THR A 152 14.54 19.33 -2.87
N HIS A 153 15.76 19.14 -3.36
CA HIS A 153 16.86 18.69 -2.50
C HIS A 153 17.19 19.77 -1.45
N ASP A 154 17.32 21.02 -1.88
CA ASP A 154 17.72 22.13 -1.00
C ASP A 154 16.71 22.37 0.13
N PHE A 155 15.40 22.33 -0.17
CA PHE A 155 14.36 22.44 0.86
C PHE A 155 14.41 21.28 1.85
N CYS A 156 14.61 20.06 1.35
CA CYS A 156 14.81 18.89 2.19
C CYS A 156 16.00 19.07 3.13
N THR A 157 17.15 19.54 2.61
CA THR A 157 18.35 19.81 3.40
C THR A 157 18.10 20.89 4.46
N MET A 158 17.45 22.00 4.10
CA MET A 158 17.09 23.08 5.02
C MET A 158 16.21 22.59 6.18
N LYS A 159 15.22 21.72 5.89
CA LYS A 159 14.26 21.22 6.88
C LYS A 159 14.74 19.99 7.66
N GLY A 160 15.92 19.45 7.35
CA GLY A 160 16.36 18.18 7.91
C GLY A 160 15.48 17.01 7.48
N ILE A 161 14.95 17.03 6.25
CA ILE A 161 14.09 15.98 5.69
C ILE A 161 14.87 15.16 4.67
N GLU A 162 14.96 13.86 4.89
CA GLU A 162 15.54 12.91 3.96
C GLU A 162 14.50 12.46 2.93
N LYS A 163 14.92 12.25 1.67
CA LYS A 163 14.12 11.54 0.67
C LYS A 163 14.70 10.15 0.50
N ILE A 164 13.91 9.12 0.79
CA ILE A 164 14.33 7.72 0.76
C ILE A 164 13.52 7.01 -0.31
N ASP A 165 14.22 6.29 -1.19
CA ASP A 165 13.60 5.38 -2.14
C ASP A 165 13.70 3.95 -1.63
N GLY A 166 12.69 3.15 -1.95
CA GLY A 166 12.66 1.71 -1.67
C GLY A 166 11.78 0.97 -2.67
N ARG A 167 11.77 -0.35 -2.62
CA ARG A 167 10.95 -1.17 -3.53
C ARG A 167 9.51 -1.27 -3.03
N MET A 168 8.56 -1.32 -3.95
CA MET A 168 7.23 -1.88 -3.74
C MET A 168 7.07 -3.13 -4.60
N PHE A 169 6.67 -4.24 -3.98
CA PHE A 169 6.51 -5.53 -4.66
C PHE A 169 5.05 -5.76 -5.04
N ARG A 170 4.81 -6.16 -6.29
CA ARG A 170 3.47 -6.37 -6.83
C ARG A 170 3.05 -7.82 -6.66
N TYR A 171 1.83 -8.02 -6.17
CA TYR A 171 1.22 -9.34 -6.00
C TYR A 171 -0.16 -9.36 -6.63
N ILE A 172 -0.49 -10.46 -7.29
CA ILE A 172 -1.81 -10.63 -7.91
C ILE A 172 -2.32 -12.06 -7.75
N TYR A 173 -3.62 -12.20 -7.54
CA TYR A 173 -4.30 -13.48 -7.43
C TYR A 173 -5.41 -13.59 -8.49
N PRO A 174 -5.42 -14.65 -9.33
CA PRO A 174 -6.48 -14.85 -10.31
C PRO A 174 -7.74 -15.43 -9.65
N LEU A 175 -8.85 -14.70 -9.74
CA LEU A 175 -10.10 -15.07 -9.07
C LEU A 175 -10.87 -16.15 -9.83
N ASN A 176 -10.74 -16.23 -11.16
CA ASN A 176 -11.48 -17.18 -11.99
C ASN A 176 -10.61 -17.81 -13.11
N LYS A 177 -11.20 -18.73 -13.89
CA LYS A 177 -10.50 -19.43 -14.99
C LYS A 177 -10.00 -18.47 -16.08
N LYS A 178 -10.78 -17.44 -16.42
CA LYS A 178 -10.39 -16.40 -17.40
C LYS A 178 -9.13 -15.68 -16.95
N ALA A 179 -9.09 -15.25 -15.69
CA ALA A 179 -7.92 -14.59 -15.10
C ALA A 179 -6.67 -15.49 -15.10
N LYS A 180 -6.82 -16.79 -14.78
CA LYS A 180 -5.72 -17.76 -14.88
C LYS A 180 -5.18 -17.89 -16.30
N ASN A 181 -6.07 -17.91 -17.30
CA ASN A 181 -5.69 -18.00 -18.71
C ASN A 181 -4.95 -16.74 -19.18
N ILE A 182 -5.40 -15.55 -18.77
CA ILE A 182 -4.70 -14.29 -19.04
C ILE A 182 -3.28 -14.36 -18.45
N MET A 183 -3.12 -14.75 -17.18
CA MET A 183 -1.79 -14.81 -16.55
C MET A 183 -0.82 -15.77 -17.25
N ARG A 184 -1.30 -16.87 -17.84
CA ARG A 184 -0.45 -17.83 -18.58
C ARG A 184 0.18 -17.22 -19.83
N GLN A 185 -0.43 -16.17 -20.41
CA GLN A 185 0.09 -15.47 -21.58
C GLN A 185 1.23 -14.50 -21.25
N TYR A 186 1.58 -14.35 -19.97
CA TYR A 186 2.67 -13.49 -19.50
C TYR A 186 3.80 -14.32 -18.87
N PRO A 187 4.59 -15.07 -19.67
CA PRO A 187 5.64 -15.96 -19.18
C PRO A 187 6.74 -15.22 -18.40
N GLN A 188 6.94 -13.91 -18.64
CA GLN A 188 7.91 -13.09 -17.90
C GLN A 188 7.64 -13.03 -16.38
N TYR A 189 6.41 -13.31 -15.94
CA TYR A 189 6.08 -13.38 -14.51
C TYR A 189 6.15 -14.81 -13.94
N GLN A 190 6.25 -15.83 -14.80
CA GLN A 190 6.27 -17.24 -14.34
C GLN A 190 7.64 -17.62 -13.77
N SER A 191 8.72 -17.08 -14.32
CA SER A 191 10.10 -17.32 -13.88
C SER A 191 10.55 -16.47 -12.70
N LEU A 192 9.72 -15.53 -12.23
CA LEU A 192 10.09 -14.64 -11.13
C LEU A 192 10.14 -15.41 -9.81
N SER A 193 11.30 -15.34 -9.16
CA SER A 193 11.43 -15.76 -7.77
C SER A 193 10.75 -14.77 -6.84
N TYR A 194 10.08 -15.29 -5.82
CA TYR A 194 9.46 -14.47 -4.79
C TYR A 194 10.52 -13.72 -3.98
N PRO A 195 10.35 -12.41 -3.74
CA PRO A 195 11.33 -11.62 -3.02
C PRO A 195 11.44 -12.08 -1.56
N LYS A 196 12.66 -12.07 -1.04
CA LYS A 196 13.01 -12.30 0.36
C LYS A 196 13.70 -11.05 0.91
N ASP A 197 14.10 -11.06 2.18
CA ASP A 197 14.64 -9.86 2.84
C ASP A 197 15.90 -9.32 2.12
N ARG A 198 16.70 -10.21 1.51
CA ARG A 198 17.84 -9.86 0.65
C ARG A 198 17.48 -9.04 -0.59
N ASP A 199 16.21 -9.09 -1.01
CA ASP A 199 15.69 -8.36 -2.18
C ASP A 199 15.13 -6.99 -1.78
N LEU A 200 15.15 -6.63 -0.49
CA LEU A 200 14.91 -5.27 -0.05
C LEU A 200 16.04 -4.36 -0.56
N PHE A 201 15.68 -3.13 -0.91
CA PHE A 201 16.61 -2.15 -1.43
C PHE A 201 16.20 -0.77 -0.96
N PHE A 202 17.17 0.02 -0.52
CA PHE A 202 16.97 1.37 -0.01
C PHE A 202 18.09 2.28 -0.49
N ARG A 203 17.74 3.51 -0.85
CA ARG A 203 18.71 4.57 -1.14
C ARG A 203 18.18 5.91 -0.67
N VAL A 204 19.06 6.77 -0.18
CA VAL A 204 18.74 8.15 0.22
C VAL A 204 19.22 9.13 -0.85
N ARG A 205 18.45 10.19 -1.07
CA ARG A 205 18.86 11.29 -1.96
C ARG A 205 19.88 12.17 -1.26
N ILE A 206 21.06 12.31 -1.84
CA ILE A 206 22.19 13.13 -1.31
C ILE A 206 22.47 14.40 -2.12
N GLY A 207 21.82 14.55 -3.27
CA GLY A 207 21.95 15.70 -4.17
C GLY A 207 20.81 15.72 -5.18
N ASP A 208 20.80 16.66 -6.14
CA ASP A 208 19.78 16.63 -7.19
C ASP A 208 19.94 15.38 -8.06
N ARG A 209 18.94 14.50 -8.00
CA ARG A 209 18.93 13.18 -8.66
C ARG A 209 20.11 12.26 -8.31
N GLN A 210 20.88 12.59 -7.27
CA GLN A 210 21.99 11.78 -6.78
C GLN A 210 21.54 10.99 -5.55
N TYR A 211 21.90 9.70 -5.51
CA TYR A 211 21.46 8.79 -4.46
C TYR A 211 22.58 7.88 -3.97
N GLN A 212 22.54 7.55 -2.69
CA GLN A 212 23.45 6.60 -2.05
C GLN A 212 22.64 5.44 -1.45
N THR A 213 23.09 4.20 -1.67
CA THR A 213 22.49 3.02 -1.04
C THR A 213 22.67 3.08 0.48
N ILE A 214 21.63 2.72 1.23
CA ILE A 214 21.64 2.72 2.70
C ILE A 214 21.13 1.38 3.25
N ALA A 215 21.43 1.14 4.52
CA ALA A 215 20.78 0.07 5.27
C ALA A 215 19.25 0.33 5.42
N PRO A 216 18.46 -0.66 5.86
CA PRO A 216 17.03 -0.47 6.09
C PRO A 216 16.74 0.76 6.96
N PRO A 217 15.92 1.72 6.49
CA PRO A 217 15.61 2.91 7.25
C PRO A 217 14.69 2.58 8.42
N GLN A 218 14.99 3.17 9.57
CA GLN A 218 14.07 3.22 10.70
C GLN A 218 13.08 4.37 10.51
N PHE A 219 11.83 4.11 10.86
CA PHE A 219 10.75 5.10 10.90
C PHE A 219 10.08 5.04 12.25
N ASP A 220 9.91 6.19 12.89
CA ASP A 220 9.03 6.32 14.04
C ASP A 220 7.59 6.48 13.52
N ARG A 221 6.69 5.65 14.05
CA ARG A 221 5.28 5.61 13.64
C ARG A 221 4.37 6.32 14.64
N ASP A 222 4.89 6.68 15.80
CA ASP A 222 4.18 7.32 16.89
C ASP A 222 4.31 8.85 16.81
N VAL A 223 5.35 9.34 16.14
CA VAL A 223 5.50 10.77 15.82
C VAL A 223 4.62 11.19 14.64
N CYS A 224 3.95 12.34 14.79
CA CYS A 224 3.01 12.88 13.81
C CYS A 224 3.09 14.41 13.67
N ARG A 225 4.30 14.96 13.52
CA ARG A 225 4.56 16.40 13.36
C ARG A 225 4.05 16.92 12.02
N TYR A 226 4.26 16.15 10.95
CA TYR A 226 3.91 16.56 9.58
C TYR A 226 2.62 15.93 9.05
N ASN A 227 2.14 14.85 9.68
CA ASN A 227 0.93 14.15 9.25
C ASN A 227 -0.21 14.13 10.28
N PRO A 228 -0.49 15.20 11.05
CA PRO A 228 -1.42 15.12 12.18
C PRO A 228 -2.76 14.57 11.70
N GLN A 229 -3.08 13.33 12.11
CA GLN A 229 -4.41 12.80 11.95
C GLN A 229 -5.25 13.46 13.02
N LYS A 230 -5.99 14.51 12.66
CA LYS A 230 -7.08 15.02 13.49
C LYS A 230 -8.13 13.90 13.53
N PHE A 231 -8.03 13.03 14.52
CA PHE A 231 -9.18 12.27 14.98
C PHE A 231 -9.99 13.28 15.79
N ASP A 232 -11.09 13.76 15.24
CA ASP A 232 -12.14 14.25 16.13
C ASP A 232 -12.42 13.10 17.08
N ARG A 233 -12.23 13.34 18.37
CA ARG A 233 -12.64 12.42 19.44
C ARG A 233 -14.16 12.41 19.48
N MET A 234 -14.82 11.96 18.42
CA MET A 234 -16.14 11.37 18.57
C MET A 234 -15.87 9.99 19.10
N GLU A 235 -16.04 9.82 20.42
CA GLU A 235 -16.31 8.50 20.95
C GLU A 235 -17.46 7.92 20.12
N VAL A 236 -17.15 6.92 19.30
CA VAL A 236 -18.17 6.15 18.62
C VAL A 236 -18.78 5.24 19.69
N THR A 237 -19.72 5.79 20.46
CA THR A 237 -20.63 5.01 21.28
C THR A 237 -21.75 4.49 20.38
N ASP A 238 -21.41 3.69 19.35
CA ASP A 238 -22.42 3.02 18.52
C ASP A 238 -22.89 1.73 19.22
N HIS A 239 -23.48 1.92 20.40
CA HIS A 239 -24.41 0.99 21.02
C HIS A 239 -25.80 1.59 21.09
N GLU A 240 -26.23 2.32 20.07
CA GLU A 240 -27.64 2.65 19.89
C GLU A 240 -27.92 2.78 18.39
N ARG A 241 -28.47 1.72 17.80
CA ARG A 241 -29.22 1.83 16.55
C ARG A 241 -30.56 2.48 16.90
N PRO A 242 -30.96 3.61 16.32
CA PRO A 242 -32.36 3.87 16.12
C PRO A 242 -32.84 2.88 15.06
N LEU A 243 -33.66 1.93 15.49
CA LEU A 243 -34.65 1.34 14.59
C LEU A 243 -35.50 2.50 14.08
N GLU A 244 -35.50 2.74 12.78
CA GLU A 244 -36.73 3.01 12.02
C GLU A 244 -36.41 3.10 10.53
N ALA A 245 -37.08 2.22 9.78
CA ALA A 245 -37.25 2.28 8.33
C ALA A 245 -38.32 3.35 7.99
N PRO A 246 -38.48 3.76 6.73
CA PRO A 246 -38.89 2.88 5.63
C PRO A 246 -37.80 2.59 4.59
#